data_AF-A0A9W9LWG2-F1
#
_entry.id   AF-A0A9W9LWG2-F1
#
_cell.length_a   1.000
_cell.length_b   1.000
_cell.length_c   1.000
_cell.angle_alpha   90.00
_cell.angle_beta   90.00
_cell.angle_gamma   90.00
#
_symmetry.space_group_name_H-M   'P 1'
#
loop_
_entity.id
_entity.type
_entity.pdbx_description
1 polymer ?
#
loop_
_entity_poly.entity_id
_entity_poly.type
_entity_poly.pdbx_seq_one_letter_code
_entity_poly.pdbx_strand_id
1 'polypeptide(L)'
;MSSEVATTGESLLTRLPESIRHKIYDLLGLKPYITDPIRREISGKQLFLVSQKVSRDARAFYFSQNVIWKQDSGKMGFPILRDFTSVALSSFRCLTLHIGPRDFQRMSTEDILRDDPLLFDGFPRLLEDWKAFCRRLAVHTEPNRLELRIYTFASSRRSVEEILNPLLPLPRLWKFLVRLKAVEHDDSLQSYVEEVGQKLTAPKHGSFRFNDLPREIQIKILELTGLINPLCCLEWCPKRRVFGDFYCKNGVCRNEAWNHQDCELSRICFSSSRNCWKMPKPLFQASASLRGLAEYVFYTRNAFRVRIPRPLR
;
A
#
# COMPACT_ATOMS: atom_id res chain seq x y z
N MET A 1 40.14 31.30 37.57
CA MET A 1 39.37 31.46 36.33
C MET A 1 39.84 30.39 35.36
N SER A 2 39.27 29.19 35.48
CA SER A 2 39.57 28.04 34.63
C SER A 2 38.32 27.78 33.81
N SER A 3 38.38 28.06 32.50
CA SER A 3 37.25 27.89 31.59
C SER A 3 37.17 26.43 31.14
N GLU A 4 36.31 25.65 31.79
CA GLU A 4 35.74 24.46 31.17
C GLU A 4 34.73 24.90 30.10
N VAL A 5 35.17 24.94 28.85
CA VAL A 5 34.25 24.90 27.71
C VAL A 5 34.28 23.48 27.17
N ALA A 6 33.49 22.62 27.78
CA ALA A 6 33.09 21.36 27.17
C ALA A 6 32.20 21.69 25.96
N THR A 7 32.81 21.97 24.80
CA THR A 7 32.08 21.98 23.53
C THR A 7 31.57 20.57 23.29
N THR A 8 30.30 20.34 23.61
CA THR A 8 29.56 19.16 23.20
C THR A 8 29.78 18.97 21.70
N GLY A 9 30.45 17.86 21.35
CA GLY A 9 30.80 17.47 19.97
C GLY A 9 29.56 17.10 19.14
N GLU A 10 28.56 17.97 19.10
CA GLU A 10 27.43 17.84 18.21
C GLU A 10 27.88 18.10 16.78
N SER A 11 27.78 17.06 15.95
CA SER A 11 28.03 17.15 14.51
C SER A 11 27.22 18.30 13.90
N LEU A 12 27.88 19.16 13.11
CA LEU A 12 27.27 20.26 12.37
C LEU A 12 26.05 19.82 11.54
N LEU A 13 26.07 18.57 11.04
CA LEU A 13 24.94 17.98 10.32
C LEU A 13 23.66 18.01 11.16
N THR A 14 23.73 17.75 12.46
CA THR A 14 22.54 17.67 13.33
C THR A 14 21.90 19.02 13.63
N ARG A 15 22.61 20.13 13.35
CA ARG A 15 22.10 21.50 13.48
C ARG A 15 21.34 21.97 12.24
N LEU A 16 21.48 21.27 11.10
CA LEU A 16 20.76 21.60 9.87
C LEU A 16 19.29 21.16 9.94
N PRO A 17 18.36 21.90 9.31
CA PRO A 17 16.98 21.45 9.10
C PRO A 17 16.92 20.09 8.39
N GLU A 18 15.93 19.27 8.74
CA GLU A 18 15.74 17.92 8.20
C GLU A 18 15.71 17.88 6.67
N SER A 19 15.01 18.84 6.05
CA SER A 19 14.93 18.96 4.58
C SER A 19 16.29 19.15 3.90
N ILE A 20 17.23 19.85 4.56
CA ILE A 20 18.60 20.04 4.05
C ILE A 20 19.42 18.78 4.28
N ARG A 21 19.31 18.14 5.45
CA ARG A 21 20.00 16.87 5.74
C ARG A 21 19.61 15.79 4.73
N HIS A 22 18.33 15.66 4.43
CA HIS A 22 17.81 14.71 3.45
C HIS A 22 18.37 14.94 2.05
N LYS A 23 18.47 16.20 1.60
CA LYS A 23 19.15 16.55 0.33
C LYS A 23 20.62 16.15 0.35
N ILE A 24 21.33 16.36 1.46
CA ILE A 24 22.73 15.95 1.61
C ILE A 24 22.85 14.42 1.54
N TYR A 25 21.97 13.68 2.22
CA TYR A 25 21.94 12.21 2.15
C TYR A 25 21.70 11.71 0.72
N ASP A 26 20.76 12.33 0.00
CA ASP A 26 20.52 12.05 -1.42
C ASP A 26 21.77 12.26 -2.28
N LEU A 27 22.45 13.40 -2.09
CA LEU A 27 23.70 13.71 -2.80
C LEU A 27 24.83 12.72 -2.47
N LEU A 28 24.86 12.21 -1.24
CA LEU A 28 25.79 11.17 -0.79
C LEU A 28 25.36 9.75 -1.22
N GLY A 29 24.34 9.63 -2.06
CA GLY A 29 23.93 8.36 -2.65
C GLY A 29 23.19 7.44 -1.68
N LEU A 30 22.62 7.95 -0.58
CA LEU A 30 21.71 7.18 0.28
C LEU A 30 20.33 6.92 -0.36
N LYS A 31 20.15 7.19 -1.65
CA LYS A 31 18.90 6.86 -2.35
C LYS A 31 18.64 5.35 -2.29
N PRO A 32 17.46 4.91 -1.82
CA PRO A 32 17.22 3.54 -1.41
C PRO A 32 16.77 2.63 -2.56
N TYR A 33 17.41 2.75 -3.72
CA TYR A 33 17.23 1.77 -4.79
C TYR A 33 18.12 0.57 -4.51
N ILE A 34 17.62 -0.36 -3.67
CA ILE A 34 18.22 -1.69 -3.50
C ILE A 34 17.75 -2.53 -4.68
N THR A 35 18.24 -2.21 -5.89
CA THR A 35 17.92 -2.96 -7.11
C THR A 35 19.02 -3.97 -7.45
N ASP A 36 20.23 -3.80 -6.92
CA ASP A 36 21.35 -4.71 -7.15
C ASP A 36 22.43 -4.54 -6.04
N PRO A 37 22.67 -5.53 -5.17
CA PRO A 37 23.73 -5.43 -4.16
C PRO A 37 25.15 -5.38 -4.75
N ILE A 38 25.32 -5.66 -6.05
CA ILE A 38 26.65 -5.91 -6.63
C ILE A 38 27.32 -4.65 -7.21
N ARG A 39 26.61 -3.52 -7.41
CA ARG A 39 27.17 -2.40 -8.22
C ARG A 39 27.20 -0.99 -7.64
N ARG A 40 26.89 -0.77 -6.36
CA ARG A 40 27.14 0.55 -5.74
C ARG A 40 27.81 0.38 -4.38
N GLU A 41 29.10 0.69 -4.31
CA GLU A 41 29.73 1.13 -3.08
C GLU A 41 29.03 2.43 -2.64
N ILE A 42 28.02 2.30 -1.79
CA ILE A 42 27.30 3.45 -1.23
C ILE A 42 28.28 4.16 -0.27
N SER A 43 28.93 5.24 -0.74
CA SER A 43 29.82 6.07 0.08
C SER A 43 29.10 6.63 1.33
N GLY A 44 27.77 6.78 1.26
CA GLY A 44 26.91 7.18 2.37
C GLY A 44 26.87 6.23 3.57
N LYS A 45 27.40 4.99 3.50
CA LYS A 45 27.47 4.08 4.67
C LYS A 45 28.29 4.67 5.83
N GLN A 46 29.23 5.56 5.53
CA GLN A 46 30.01 6.26 6.55
C GLN A 46 29.13 7.12 7.47
N LEU A 47 27.98 7.62 6.99
CA LEU A 47 27.04 8.40 7.79
C LEU A 47 26.41 7.59 8.94
N PHE A 48 26.37 6.27 8.82
CA PHE A 48 25.93 5.40 9.91
C PHE A 48 26.94 5.31 11.06
N LEU A 49 28.18 5.76 10.84
CA LEU A 49 29.29 5.68 11.79
C LEU A 49 29.65 7.04 12.42
N VAL A 50 29.11 8.16 11.93
CA VAL A 50 29.52 9.53 12.37
C VAL A 50 29.15 9.82 13.82
N SER A 51 27.88 9.65 14.18
CA SER A 51 27.38 9.81 15.55
C SER A 51 26.05 9.08 15.71
N GLN A 52 25.61 8.82 16.96
CA GLN A 52 24.34 8.15 17.19
C GLN A 52 23.14 8.92 16.60
N LYS A 53 23.16 10.26 16.68
CA LYS A 53 22.11 11.14 16.17
C LYS A 53 22.09 11.16 14.64
N VAL A 54 23.24 11.35 13.99
CA VAL A 54 23.36 11.31 12.52
C VAL A 54 23.03 9.91 11.99
N SER A 55 23.49 8.85 12.65
CA SER A 55 23.21 7.47 12.25
C SER A 55 21.71 7.17 12.33
N ARG A 56 21.02 7.60 13.39
CA ARG A 56 19.57 7.44 13.52
C ARG A 56 18.81 8.20 12.44
N ASP A 57 19.20 9.44 12.17
CA ASP A 57 18.59 10.30 11.14
C ASP A 57 18.83 9.76 9.73
N ALA A 58 20.07 9.41 9.39
CA ALA A 58 20.44 8.81 8.11
C ALA A 58 19.75 7.46 7.89
N ARG A 59 19.59 6.62 8.93
CA ARG A 59 18.83 5.37 8.86
C ARG A 59 17.35 5.65 8.68
N ALA A 60 16.77 6.59 9.42
CA ALA A 60 15.37 6.97 9.25
C ALA A 60 15.10 7.43 7.82
N PHE A 61 15.99 8.25 7.25
CA PHE A 61 15.92 8.68 5.86
C PHE A 61 16.08 7.50 4.88
N TYR A 62 17.18 6.76 4.98
CA TYR A 62 17.46 5.61 4.11
C TYR A 62 16.29 4.63 4.10
N PHE A 63 15.77 4.30 5.29
CA PHE A 63 14.69 3.34 5.43
C PHE A 63 13.29 3.91 5.21
N SER A 64 13.14 5.23 5.02
CA SER A 64 11.84 5.86 4.82
C SER A 64 11.22 5.58 3.45
N GLN A 65 12.06 5.30 2.46
CA GLN A 65 11.64 5.12 1.07
C GLN A 65 12.16 3.81 0.45
N ASN A 66 12.43 2.76 1.24
CA ASN A 66 12.98 1.53 0.65
C ASN A 66 12.03 0.92 -0.34
N VAL A 67 12.52 0.81 -1.57
CA VAL A 67 11.95 -0.05 -2.57
C VAL A 67 12.89 -1.23 -2.67
N ILE A 68 12.53 -2.35 -2.04
CA ILE A 68 13.31 -3.57 -2.10
C ILE A 68 12.87 -4.31 -3.36
N TRP A 69 13.63 -4.09 -4.43
CA TRP A 69 13.46 -4.84 -5.66
C TRP A 69 14.34 -6.07 -5.55
N LYS A 70 13.75 -7.23 -5.30
CA LYS A 70 14.47 -8.47 -5.55
C LYS A 70 14.10 -9.02 -6.92
N GLN A 71 15.08 -9.04 -7.79
CA GLN A 71 15.05 -9.69 -9.08
C GLN A 71 15.61 -11.11 -8.90
N ASP A 72 14.79 -12.08 -8.47
CA ASP A 72 15.26 -13.47 -8.34
C ASP A 72 15.16 -14.19 -9.69
N SER A 73 16.21 -14.90 -10.07
CA SER A 73 16.25 -15.80 -11.25
C SER A 73 15.73 -17.20 -10.91
N GLY A 74 14.84 -17.30 -9.93
CA GLY A 74 14.10 -18.52 -9.59
C GLY A 74 14.83 -19.53 -8.69
N LYS A 75 16.09 -19.31 -8.29
CA LYS A 75 16.86 -20.31 -7.54
C LYS A 75 17.18 -19.95 -6.09
N MET A 76 17.07 -18.69 -5.68
CA MET A 76 17.73 -18.23 -4.44
C MET A 76 16.80 -17.71 -3.35
N GLY A 77 15.47 -17.69 -3.51
CA GLY A 77 14.56 -17.22 -2.46
C GLY A 77 14.78 -15.74 -2.15
N PHE A 78 14.61 -15.31 -0.90
CA PHE A 78 14.91 -13.95 -0.44
C PHE A 78 15.98 -13.91 0.69
N PRO A 79 17.24 -14.37 0.50
CA PRO A 79 18.31 -14.30 1.50
C PRO A 79 18.48 -12.90 2.10
N ILE A 80 18.34 -11.84 1.30
CA ILE A 80 18.41 -10.47 1.79
C ILE A 80 17.36 -10.16 2.88
N LEU A 81 16.19 -10.81 2.84
CA LEU A 81 15.18 -10.66 3.89
C LEU A 81 15.64 -11.30 5.22
N ARG A 82 16.52 -12.31 5.17
CA ARG A 82 17.15 -12.90 6.35
C ARG A 82 18.21 -11.97 6.95
N ASP A 83 18.91 -11.22 6.10
CA ASP A 83 20.06 -10.41 6.52
C ASP A 83 19.69 -9.07 7.19
N PHE A 84 18.43 -8.63 7.10
CA PHE A 84 18.01 -7.42 7.80
C PHE A 84 18.12 -7.57 9.31
N THR A 85 18.81 -6.65 9.98
CA THR A 85 18.91 -6.63 11.44
C THR A 85 17.62 -6.12 12.08
N SER A 86 17.42 -6.38 13.38
CA SER A 86 16.27 -5.83 14.14
C SER A 86 16.18 -4.30 14.06
N VAL A 87 17.34 -3.62 14.03
CA VAL A 87 17.44 -2.17 13.85
C VAL A 87 16.96 -1.73 12.47
N ALA A 88 17.29 -2.48 11.40
CA ALA A 88 16.79 -2.18 10.07
C ALA A 88 15.26 -2.39 9.98
N LEU A 89 14.76 -3.51 10.50
CA LEU A 89 13.33 -3.85 10.50
C LEU A 89 12.49 -2.78 11.22
N SER A 90 12.91 -2.36 12.41
CA SER A 90 12.24 -1.29 13.18
C SER A 90 12.36 0.10 12.55
N SER A 91 13.27 0.28 11.60
CA SER A 91 13.49 1.56 10.91
C SER A 91 12.66 1.69 9.64
N PHE A 92 12.07 0.62 9.10
CA PHE A 92 11.26 0.69 7.90
C PHE A 92 10.07 1.65 8.07
N ARG A 93 9.86 2.52 7.06
CA ARG A 93 8.60 3.29 6.92
C ARG A 93 7.85 2.92 5.66
N CYS A 94 8.57 2.59 4.60
CA CYS A 94 8.00 2.10 3.36
C CYS A 94 8.79 0.86 2.97
N LEU A 95 8.08 -0.23 2.72
CA LEU A 95 8.62 -1.47 2.20
C LEU A 95 7.79 -1.87 0.99
N THR A 96 8.43 -1.86 -0.18
CA THR A 96 7.82 -2.38 -1.41
C THR A 96 8.45 -3.70 -1.77
N LEU A 97 7.62 -4.70 -2.05
CA LEU A 97 8.02 -6.05 -2.42
C LEU A 97 7.34 -6.48 -3.71
N HIS A 98 8.12 -7.07 -4.60
CA HIS A 98 7.62 -7.75 -5.79
C HIS A 98 7.87 -9.25 -5.61
N ILE A 99 6.81 -10.05 -5.58
CA ILE A 99 6.84 -11.50 -5.37
C ILE A 99 6.41 -12.17 -6.67
N GLY A 100 7.38 -12.69 -7.44
CA GLY A 100 7.14 -13.37 -8.71
C GLY A 100 8.35 -13.39 -9.64
N PRO A 101 8.22 -13.95 -10.85
CA PRO A 101 9.32 -14.11 -11.79
C PRO A 101 9.85 -12.79 -12.40
N ARG A 102 11.11 -12.86 -12.85
CA ARG A 102 11.95 -11.74 -13.30
C ARG A 102 11.39 -10.91 -14.46
N ASP A 103 10.78 -11.55 -15.46
CA ASP A 103 10.40 -10.89 -16.72
C ASP A 103 9.00 -10.27 -16.70
N PHE A 104 8.54 -9.85 -15.51
CA PHE A 104 7.24 -9.26 -15.22
C PHE A 104 6.75 -8.20 -16.22
N GLN A 105 7.64 -7.29 -16.64
CA GLN A 105 7.25 -6.20 -17.52
C GLN A 105 7.15 -6.63 -19.00
N ARG A 106 7.72 -7.80 -19.33
CA ARG A 106 7.86 -8.29 -20.71
C ARG A 106 7.00 -9.51 -21.02
N MET A 107 6.54 -10.25 -20.01
CA MET A 107 5.67 -11.41 -20.21
C MET A 107 4.31 -11.01 -20.77
N SER A 108 3.88 -11.71 -21.81
CA SER A 108 2.55 -11.56 -22.40
C SER A 108 1.47 -12.02 -21.42
N THR A 109 0.22 -11.66 -21.65
CA THR A 109 -0.92 -12.14 -20.85
C THR A 109 -1.04 -13.66 -20.87
N GLU A 110 -0.66 -14.30 -21.99
CA GLU A 110 -0.74 -15.74 -22.19
C GLU A 110 0.33 -16.50 -21.38
N ASP A 111 1.53 -15.94 -21.24
CA ASP A 111 2.59 -16.52 -20.39
C ASP A 111 2.24 -16.47 -18.90
N ILE A 112 1.41 -15.50 -18.50
CA ILE A 112 0.93 -15.35 -17.12
C ILE A 112 -0.15 -16.39 -16.78
N LEU A 113 -0.92 -16.84 -17.77
CA LEU A 113 -2.03 -17.78 -17.57
C LEU A 113 -1.58 -19.21 -17.22
N ARG A 114 -0.36 -19.59 -17.60
CA ARG A 114 0.10 -20.99 -17.47
C ARG A 114 0.75 -21.29 -16.11
N ASP A 115 1.29 -20.29 -15.43
CA ASP A 115 2.15 -20.51 -14.27
C ASP A 115 1.62 -19.79 -13.02
N ASP A 116 0.78 -20.49 -12.23
CA ASP A 116 0.56 -20.09 -10.83
C ASP A 116 1.93 -20.03 -10.12
N PRO A 117 2.23 -18.99 -9.33
CA PRO A 117 3.48 -18.90 -8.58
C PRO A 117 3.87 -20.14 -7.78
N LEU A 118 2.89 -20.90 -7.29
CA LEU A 118 3.12 -22.17 -6.58
C LEU A 118 3.80 -23.25 -7.44
N LEU A 119 3.74 -23.13 -8.77
CA LEU A 119 4.27 -24.10 -9.71
C LEU A 119 5.75 -23.86 -10.06
N PHE A 120 6.37 -22.76 -9.60
CA PHE A 120 7.79 -22.51 -9.83
C PHE A 120 8.67 -23.27 -8.81
N ASP A 121 9.72 -23.93 -9.30
CA ASP A 121 10.66 -24.77 -8.53
C ASP A 121 11.36 -24.08 -7.33
N GLY A 122 11.30 -22.75 -7.23
CA GLY A 122 11.86 -21.97 -6.11
C GLY A 122 10.83 -21.43 -5.11
N PHE A 123 9.53 -21.56 -5.40
CA PHE A 123 8.49 -20.86 -4.65
C PHE A 123 8.33 -21.35 -3.20
N PRO A 124 8.43 -22.66 -2.86
CA PRO A 124 8.35 -23.10 -1.46
C PRO A 124 9.41 -22.43 -0.57
N ARG A 125 10.66 -22.36 -1.04
CA ARG A 125 11.76 -21.70 -0.33
C ARG A 125 11.54 -20.18 -0.21
N LEU A 126 11.00 -19.57 -1.27
CA LEU A 126 10.58 -18.16 -1.25
C LEU A 126 9.54 -17.88 -0.16
N LEU A 127 8.53 -18.76 -0.06
CA LEU A 127 7.49 -18.67 0.96
C LEU A 127 8.04 -18.87 2.37
N GLU A 128 8.99 -19.78 2.57
CA GLU A 128 9.64 -19.95 3.87
C GLU A 128 10.40 -18.69 4.30
N ASP A 129 11.17 -18.10 3.40
CA ASP A 129 11.89 -16.84 3.64
C ASP A 129 10.92 -15.71 3.96
N TRP A 130 9.83 -15.64 3.19
CA TRP A 130 8.78 -14.65 3.37
C TRP A 130 8.08 -14.79 4.74
N LYS A 131 7.68 -16.01 5.11
CA LYS A 131 7.06 -16.32 6.41
C LYS A 131 8.01 -15.97 7.56
N ALA A 132 9.28 -16.34 7.45
CA ALA A 132 10.29 -16.02 8.45
C ALA A 132 10.49 -14.50 8.57
N PHE A 133 10.56 -13.79 7.44
CA PHE A 133 10.66 -12.33 7.42
C PHE A 133 9.46 -11.66 8.08
N CYS A 134 8.22 -12.08 7.75
CA CYS A 134 7.02 -11.52 8.35
C CYS A 134 6.97 -11.69 9.87
N ARG A 135 7.37 -12.87 10.39
CA ARG A 135 7.48 -13.09 11.84
C ARG A 135 8.44 -12.10 12.51
N ARG A 136 9.61 -11.88 11.90
CA ARG A 136 10.61 -10.93 12.42
C ARG A 136 10.12 -9.49 12.31
N LEU A 137 9.47 -9.15 11.20
CA LEU A 137 8.87 -7.84 10.99
C LEU A 137 7.79 -7.56 12.04
N ALA A 138 6.95 -8.54 12.39
CA ALA A 138 5.92 -8.42 13.43
C ALA A 138 6.51 -8.04 14.80
N VAL A 139 7.65 -8.64 15.16
CA VAL A 139 8.32 -8.41 16.45
C VAL A 139 8.97 -7.01 16.53
N HIS A 140 9.47 -6.49 15.42
CA HIS A 140 10.30 -5.28 15.41
C HIS A 140 9.60 -4.03 14.88
N THR A 141 8.42 -4.16 14.26
CA THR A 141 7.69 -3.02 13.70
C THR A 141 6.76 -2.43 14.75
N GLU A 142 6.67 -1.10 14.78
CA GLU A 142 5.68 -0.41 15.62
C GLU A 142 4.35 -0.24 14.86
N PRO A 143 3.19 -0.27 15.54
CA PRO A 143 1.91 0.04 14.93
C PRO A 143 1.88 1.43 14.28
N ASN A 144 1.20 1.55 13.13
CA ASN A 144 0.99 2.77 12.33
C ASN A 144 2.25 3.40 11.77
N ARG A 145 3.32 2.63 11.63
CA ARG A 145 4.61 3.17 11.18
C ARG A 145 5.01 2.72 9.78
N LEU A 146 4.64 1.49 9.43
CA LEU A 146 5.03 0.85 8.17
C LEU A 146 3.94 1.00 7.11
N GLU A 147 4.34 1.53 5.96
CA GLU A 147 3.68 1.37 4.67
C GLU A 147 4.24 0.13 3.97
N LEU A 148 3.38 -0.83 3.67
CA LEU A 148 3.76 -2.07 2.98
C LEU A 148 3.06 -2.14 1.63
N ARG A 149 3.84 -2.33 0.56
CA ARG A 149 3.36 -2.49 -0.81
C ARG A 149 3.78 -3.85 -1.33
N ILE A 150 2.83 -4.66 -1.78
CA ILE A 150 3.08 -5.99 -2.33
C ILE A 150 2.53 -6.07 -3.74
N TYR A 151 3.40 -6.44 -4.67
CA TYR A 151 3.03 -6.75 -6.05
C TYR A 151 3.29 -8.23 -6.26
N THR A 152 2.25 -9.00 -6.57
CA THR A 152 2.35 -10.45 -6.74
C THR A 152 1.62 -10.94 -7.97
N PHE A 153 2.00 -12.12 -8.46
CA PHE A 153 1.36 -12.83 -9.56
C PHE A 153 0.44 -13.94 -9.10
N ALA A 154 0.20 -14.05 -7.79
CA ALA A 154 -0.73 -15.03 -7.28
C ALA A 154 -2.09 -14.88 -7.97
N SER A 155 -2.46 -15.92 -8.71
CA SER A 155 -3.66 -16.00 -9.54
C SER A 155 -4.71 -16.91 -8.93
N SER A 156 -4.33 -17.82 -8.03
CA SER A 156 -5.25 -18.66 -7.26
C SER A 156 -5.40 -18.19 -5.82
N ARG A 157 -6.55 -18.52 -5.22
CA ARG A 157 -6.83 -18.20 -3.81
C ARG A 157 -5.78 -18.77 -2.86
N ARG A 158 -5.34 -20.01 -3.11
CA ARG A 158 -4.30 -20.66 -2.32
C ARG A 158 -2.98 -19.86 -2.34
N SER A 159 -2.52 -19.43 -3.51
CA SER A 159 -1.28 -18.66 -3.64
C SER A 159 -1.37 -17.29 -2.99
N VAL A 160 -2.53 -16.64 -3.09
CA VAL A 160 -2.79 -15.36 -2.45
C VAL A 160 -2.79 -15.52 -0.92
N GLU A 161 -3.44 -16.57 -0.40
CA GLU A 161 -3.44 -16.91 1.02
C GLU A 161 -2.03 -17.20 1.55
N GLU A 162 -1.21 -17.97 0.84
CA GLU A 162 0.18 -18.26 1.23
C GLU A 162 1.06 -17.00 1.31
N ILE A 163 0.77 -16.00 0.48
CA ILE A 163 1.50 -14.72 0.48
C ILE A 163 0.94 -13.76 1.53
N LEU A 164 -0.37 -13.70 1.73
CA LEU A 164 -1.00 -12.68 2.57
C LEU A 164 -1.22 -13.11 4.02
N ASN A 165 -1.50 -14.37 4.31
CA ASN A 165 -1.68 -14.87 5.68
C ASN A 165 -0.47 -14.58 6.60
N PRO A 166 0.79 -14.71 6.15
CA PRO A 166 1.95 -14.38 6.98
C PRO A 166 1.99 -12.93 7.48
N LEU A 167 1.23 -12.02 6.85
CA LEU A 167 1.13 -10.62 7.24
C LEU A 167 0.16 -10.38 8.40
N LEU A 168 -0.85 -11.24 8.60
CA LEU A 168 -1.90 -11.04 9.60
C LEU A 168 -1.39 -10.85 11.04
N PRO A 169 -0.26 -11.47 11.46
CA PRO A 169 0.33 -11.21 12.77
C PRO A 169 1.04 -9.85 12.90
N LEU A 170 1.24 -9.10 11.81
CA LEU A 170 1.88 -7.80 11.87
C LEU A 170 1.06 -6.83 12.73
N PRO A 171 1.72 -5.88 13.41
CA PRO A 171 1.02 -4.75 14.01
C PRO A 171 0.30 -3.94 12.93
N ARG A 172 -0.70 -3.14 13.34
CA ARG A 172 -1.47 -2.30 12.42
C ARG A 172 -0.53 -1.48 11.53
N LEU A 173 -0.70 -1.56 10.22
CA LEU A 173 0.12 -0.85 9.26
C LEU A 173 -0.37 0.60 9.12
N TRP A 174 0.55 1.51 8.79
CA TRP A 174 0.19 2.89 8.40
C TRP A 174 -0.61 2.87 7.11
N LYS A 175 -0.07 2.14 6.13
CA LYS A 175 -0.65 1.95 4.82
C LYS A 175 -0.35 0.54 4.34
N PHE A 176 -1.31 -0.05 3.66
CA PHE A 176 -1.14 -1.31 2.96
C PHE A 176 -1.64 -1.16 1.54
N LEU A 177 -0.83 -1.63 0.60
CA LEU A 177 -1.17 -1.78 -0.81
C LEU A 177 -0.81 -3.20 -1.22
N VAL A 178 -1.72 -3.86 -1.89
CA VAL A 178 -1.46 -5.13 -2.54
C VAL A 178 -2.09 -5.14 -3.92
N ARG A 179 -1.35 -5.63 -4.91
CA ARG A 179 -1.84 -5.78 -6.27
C ARG A 179 -1.46 -7.15 -6.80
N LEU A 180 -2.47 -7.83 -7.32
CA LEU A 180 -2.34 -9.12 -7.97
C LEU A 180 -2.33 -8.87 -9.48
N LYS A 181 -1.41 -9.52 -10.17
CA LYS A 181 -1.41 -9.56 -11.64
C LYS A 181 -2.30 -10.73 -12.10
N ALA A 182 -3.57 -10.71 -11.70
CA ALA A 182 -4.56 -11.65 -12.23
C ALA A 182 -4.98 -11.22 -13.64
N VAL A 183 -5.20 -12.20 -14.52
CA VAL A 183 -5.62 -11.96 -15.90
C VAL A 183 -7.08 -11.53 -15.96
N GLU A 184 -7.89 -12.08 -15.07
CA GLU A 184 -9.30 -11.75 -14.93
C GLU A 184 -9.60 -11.26 -13.51
N HIS A 185 -10.64 -10.43 -13.39
CA HIS A 185 -11.12 -9.98 -12.10
C HIS A 185 -11.94 -11.10 -11.45
N ASP A 186 -11.46 -11.61 -10.31
CA ASP A 186 -12.16 -12.60 -9.48
C ASP A 186 -12.67 -11.90 -8.22
N ASP A 187 -14.00 -11.86 -8.07
CA ASP A 187 -14.68 -11.20 -6.94
C ASP A 187 -14.37 -11.87 -5.59
N SER A 188 -14.15 -13.19 -5.57
CA SER A 188 -13.81 -13.95 -4.35
C SER A 188 -12.40 -13.57 -3.88
N LEU A 189 -11.45 -13.50 -4.81
CA LEU A 189 -10.09 -13.04 -4.53
C LEU A 189 -10.06 -11.57 -4.11
N GLN A 190 -10.78 -10.70 -4.82
CA GLN A 190 -10.87 -9.29 -4.45
C GLN A 190 -11.43 -9.12 -3.04
N SER A 191 -12.51 -9.83 -2.70
CA SER A 191 -13.10 -9.80 -1.36
C SER A 191 -12.10 -10.24 -0.27
N TYR A 192 -11.35 -11.32 -0.53
CA TYR A 192 -10.33 -11.80 0.40
C TYR A 192 -9.17 -10.79 0.58
N VAL A 193 -8.69 -10.21 -0.52
CA VAL A 193 -7.63 -9.20 -0.50
C VAL A 193 -8.07 -7.94 0.26
N GLU A 194 -9.31 -7.51 0.09
CA GLU A 194 -9.90 -6.41 0.86
C GLU A 194 -10.02 -6.74 2.35
N GLU A 195 -10.48 -7.94 2.69
CA GLU A 195 -10.59 -8.39 4.08
C GLU A 195 -9.22 -8.37 4.79
N VAL A 196 -8.19 -8.93 4.16
CA VAL A 196 -6.82 -8.90 4.71
C VAL A 196 -6.33 -7.46 4.83
N GLY A 197 -6.54 -6.65 3.79
CA GLY A 197 -6.12 -5.27 3.81
C GLY A 197 -6.80 -4.44 4.91
N GLN A 198 -8.09 -4.67 5.14
CA GLN A 198 -8.82 -4.10 6.26
C GLN A 198 -8.27 -4.60 7.59
N LYS A 199 -8.04 -5.90 7.79
CA LYS A 199 -7.44 -6.41 9.04
C LYS A 199 -6.10 -5.77 9.36
N LEU A 200 -5.28 -5.49 8.34
CA LEU A 200 -3.96 -4.90 8.50
C LEU A 200 -3.97 -3.39 8.76
N THR A 201 -5.01 -2.67 8.33
CA THR A 201 -5.01 -1.19 8.36
C THR A 201 -6.16 -0.58 9.16
N ALA A 202 -7.23 -1.33 9.38
CA ALA A 202 -8.41 -0.82 10.06
C ALA A 202 -8.05 -0.44 11.50
N PRO A 203 -8.35 0.79 11.90
CA PRO A 203 -8.32 1.14 13.30
C PRO A 203 -9.30 0.28 14.10
N LYS A 204 -8.84 -0.24 15.25
CA LYS A 204 -9.72 -0.83 16.27
C LYS A 204 -10.52 0.31 16.89
N HIS A 205 -11.61 0.70 16.26
CA HIS A 205 -12.52 1.67 16.84
C HIS A 205 -13.43 0.98 17.86
N GLY A 206 -13.73 1.68 18.95
CA GLY A 206 -14.85 1.31 19.83
C GLY A 206 -16.17 1.45 19.09
N SER A 207 -17.23 0.87 19.63
CA SER A 207 -18.58 1.06 19.08
C SER A 207 -18.97 2.53 19.16
N PHE A 208 -19.26 3.13 18.00
CA PHE A 208 -19.80 4.49 17.92
C PHE A 208 -21.32 4.41 17.84
N ARG A 209 -22.02 5.02 18.80
CA ARG A 209 -23.49 5.03 18.85
C ARG A 209 -24.06 6.07 17.89
N PHE A 210 -23.91 5.83 16.59
CA PHE A 210 -24.34 6.74 15.51
C PHE A 210 -25.82 7.15 15.62
N ASN A 211 -26.69 6.21 15.99
CA ASN A 211 -28.13 6.44 16.07
C ASN A 211 -28.57 7.33 17.23
N ASP A 212 -27.72 7.56 18.23
CA ASP A 212 -28.03 8.45 19.35
C ASP A 212 -27.85 9.93 18.98
N LEU A 213 -27.23 10.22 17.85
CA LEU A 213 -26.96 11.58 17.42
C LEU A 213 -28.23 12.23 16.86
N PRO A 214 -28.38 13.57 16.97
CA PRO A 214 -29.41 14.30 16.24
C PRO A 214 -29.30 14.04 14.74
N ARG A 215 -30.44 14.03 14.04
CA ARG A 215 -30.53 13.67 12.61
C ARG A 215 -29.62 14.54 11.73
N GLU A 216 -29.49 15.81 12.05
CA GLU A 216 -28.66 16.78 11.32
C GLU A 216 -27.17 16.41 11.39
N ILE A 217 -26.73 15.93 12.56
CA ILE A 217 -25.36 15.47 12.79
C ILE A 217 -25.11 14.15 12.07
N GLN A 218 -26.08 13.23 12.10
CA GLN A 218 -26.01 11.99 11.33
C GLN A 218 -25.80 12.26 9.83
N ILE A 219 -26.58 13.19 9.26
CA ILE A 219 -26.44 13.61 7.86
C ILE A 219 -25.06 14.21 7.60
N LYS A 220 -24.59 15.16 8.43
CA LYS A 220 -23.25 15.76 8.27
C LYS A 220 -22.13 14.72 8.33
N ILE A 221 -22.24 13.73 9.22
CA ILE A 221 -21.27 12.63 9.29
C ILE A 221 -21.30 11.83 7.99
N LEU A 222 -22.50 11.48 7.50
CA LEU A 222 -22.67 10.75 6.24
C LEU A 222 -22.13 11.53 5.03
N GLU A 223 -22.25 12.86 5.01
CA GLU A 223 -21.65 13.72 3.98
C GLU A 223 -20.11 13.66 3.98
N LEU A 224 -19.48 13.39 5.12
CA LEU A 224 -18.04 13.21 5.25
C LEU A 224 -17.57 11.77 4.94
N THR A 225 -18.49 10.87 4.62
CA THR A 225 -18.14 9.49 4.21
C THR A 225 -17.92 9.41 2.69
N GLY A 226 -17.67 8.20 2.20
CA GLY A 226 -17.65 7.90 0.77
C GLY A 226 -19.00 8.00 0.05
N LEU A 227 -20.09 8.50 0.66
CA LEU A 227 -21.37 8.66 -0.03
C LEU A 227 -21.34 9.76 -1.10
N ILE A 228 -20.50 10.77 -0.93
CA ILE A 228 -20.35 11.85 -1.92
C ILE A 228 -19.10 11.54 -2.75
N ASN A 229 -19.27 11.48 -4.07
CA ASN A 229 -18.14 11.43 -4.98
C ASN A 229 -17.38 12.77 -4.91
N PRO A 230 -16.05 12.79 -4.67
CA PRO A 230 -15.27 14.02 -4.63
C PRO A 230 -15.42 14.92 -5.87
N LEU A 231 -15.73 14.33 -7.02
CA LEU A 231 -15.93 15.02 -8.30
C LEU A 231 -17.42 15.30 -8.57
N CYS A 232 -18.30 14.98 -7.63
CA CYS A 232 -19.75 15.18 -7.63
C CYS A 232 -20.49 14.67 -8.87
N CYS A 233 -19.88 13.84 -9.71
CA CYS A 233 -20.47 13.38 -10.97
C CYS A 233 -20.25 11.87 -11.15
N LEU A 234 -21.33 11.11 -11.02
CA LEU A 234 -21.35 9.67 -11.19
C LEU A 234 -21.88 9.33 -12.57
N GLU A 235 -21.18 8.45 -13.29
CA GLU A 235 -21.61 7.96 -14.60
C GLU A 235 -22.13 6.53 -14.47
N TRP A 236 -23.28 6.25 -15.10
CA TRP A 236 -23.79 4.89 -15.20
C TRP A 236 -22.86 4.05 -16.06
N CYS A 237 -22.41 2.91 -15.54
CA CYS A 237 -21.63 1.91 -16.26
C CYS A 237 -22.54 0.75 -16.69
N PRO A 238 -22.98 0.68 -17.97
CA PRO A 238 -23.93 -0.35 -18.40
C PRO A 238 -23.42 -1.78 -18.19
N LYS A 239 -22.12 -2.01 -18.46
CA LYS A 239 -21.48 -3.33 -18.31
C LYS A 239 -21.57 -3.85 -16.88
N ARG A 240 -21.49 -2.97 -15.89
CA ARG A 240 -21.44 -3.33 -14.47
C ARG A 240 -22.74 -3.06 -13.73
N ARG A 241 -23.71 -2.41 -14.38
CA ARG A 241 -25.00 -2.01 -13.81
C ARG A 241 -24.85 -1.23 -12.49
N VAL A 242 -23.85 -0.35 -12.42
CA VAL A 242 -23.58 0.50 -11.26
C VAL A 242 -23.19 1.91 -11.69
N PHE A 243 -23.46 2.88 -10.83
CA PHE A 243 -22.87 4.21 -10.93
C PHE A 243 -21.43 4.17 -10.42
N GLY A 244 -20.51 4.72 -11.22
CA GLY A 244 -19.11 4.83 -10.86
C GLY A 244 -18.56 6.21 -11.13
N ASP A 245 -17.37 6.48 -10.62
CA ASP A 245 -16.63 7.70 -10.92
C ASP A 245 -16.38 7.81 -12.44
N PHE A 246 -16.78 8.95 -13.02
CA PHE A 246 -16.57 9.29 -14.43
C PHE A 246 -15.09 9.15 -14.86
N TYR A 247 -14.17 9.33 -13.91
CA TYR A 247 -12.73 9.36 -14.17
C TYR A 247 -12.01 8.03 -13.94
N CYS A 248 -12.62 6.99 -13.32
CA CYS A 248 -12.09 5.61 -13.45
C CYS A 248 -12.71 4.92 -14.69
N LYS A 249 -12.31 5.39 -15.89
CA LYS A 249 -12.59 4.69 -17.15
C LYS A 249 -11.49 3.69 -17.45
N ASN A 250 -11.89 2.48 -17.85
CA ASN A 250 -10.98 1.38 -18.21
C ASN A 250 -10.01 0.98 -17.09
N GLY A 251 -10.42 1.15 -15.83
CA GLY A 251 -9.60 0.80 -14.67
C GLY A 251 -8.30 1.60 -14.56
N VAL A 252 -8.33 2.86 -15.02
CA VAL A 252 -7.33 3.88 -14.70
C VAL A 252 -8.08 5.02 -14.07
N CYS A 253 -7.86 5.29 -12.79
CA CYS A 253 -8.35 6.51 -12.14
C CYS A 253 -7.53 7.67 -12.71
N ARG A 254 -8.05 8.39 -13.71
CA ARG A 254 -7.43 9.61 -14.23
C ARG A 254 -7.75 10.76 -13.30
N ASN A 255 -7.05 10.82 -12.16
CA ASN A 255 -6.90 12.08 -11.46
C ASN A 255 -5.57 12.68 -11.93
N GLU A 256 -5.55 13.97 -12.28
CA GLU A 256 -4.45 14.64 -13.01
C GLU A 256 -3.09 14.54 -12.31
N ALA A 257 -3.06 14.22 -11.02
CA ALA A 257 -1.84 14.05 -10.24
C ALA A 257 -1.30 12.60 -10.18
N TRP A 258 -2.06 11.58 -10.61
CA TRP A 258 -1.69 10.19 -10.35
C TRP A 258 -2.13 9.22 -11.46
N ASN A 259 -1.16 8.71 -12.22
CA ASN A 259 -1.33 7.55 -13.09
C ASN A 259 -1.51 6.28 -12.26
N HIS A 260 -2.64 6.14 -11.56
CA HIS A 260 -2.90 4.97 -10.72
C HIS A 260 -3.20 3.76 -11.60
N GLN A 261 -2.17 2.93 -11.79
CA GLN A 261 -2.29 1.56 -12.34
C GLN A 261 -2.99 0.58 -11.39
N ASP A 262 -3.49 1.07 -10.24
CA ASP A 262 -4.01 0.29 -9.13
C ASP A 262 -5.51 0.60 -8.89
N CYS A 263 -6.31 0.80 -9.96
CA CYS A 263 -7.78 0.85 -9.86
C CYS A 263 -8.30 -0.61 -9.79
N GLU A 264 -9.07 -0.89 -8.76
CA GLU A 264 -9.78 -2.17 -8.57
C GLU A 264 -10.69 -2.58 -9.72
N LEU A 265 -11.17 -1.58 -10.48
CA LEU A 265 -12.08 -1.85 -11.57
C LEU A 265 -11.43 -2.60 -12.74
N SER A 266 -10.09 -2.67 -12.81
CA SER A 266 -9.36 -3.47 -13.80
C SER A 266 -8.55 -4.61 -13.23
N ARG A 267 -8.27 -4.62 -11.92
CA ARG A 267 -7.31 -5.54 -11.31
C ARG A 267 -7.71 -5.88 -9.89
N ILE A 268 -7.38 -7.10 -9.47
CA ILE A 268 -7.51 -7.50 -8.08
C ILE A 268 -6.45 -6.76 -7.25
N CYS A 269 -6.86 -5.84 -6.41
CA CYS A 269 -5.94 -5.04 -5.61
C CYS A 269 -6.63 -4.39 -4.40
N PHE A 270 -5.87 -4.11 -3.34
CA PHE A 270 -6.29 -3.29 -2.22
C PHE A 270 -5.31 -2.14 -2.00
N SER A 271 -5.81 -0.97 -1.60
CA SER A 271 -4.96 0.09 -1.05
C SER A 271 -5.75 0.83 0.01
N SER A 272 -5.17 0.93 1.20
CA SER A 272 -5.68 1.75 2.30
C SER A 272 -5.67 3.26 2.01
N SER A 273 -4.90 3.71 1.02
CA SER A 273 -4.76 5.13 0.64
C SER A 273 -5.43 5.45 -0.69
N ARG A 274 -6.32 4.59 -1.18
CA ARG A 274 -6.91 4.76 -2.49
C ARG A 274 -7.89 5.93 -2.52
N ASN A 275 -7.76 6.76 -3.55
CA ASN A 275 -8.65 7.88 -3.83
C ASN A 275 -9.71 7.54 -4.90
N CYS A 276 -9.72 6.31 -5.43
CA CYS A 276 -10.76 5.89 -6.35
C CYS A 276 -12.06 5.74 -5.54
N TRP A 277 -13.04 6.58 -5.86
CA TRP A 277 -14.31 6.58 -5.15
C TRP A 277 -15.01 5.22 -5.31
N LYS A 278 -15.48 4.67 -4.20
CA LYS A 278 -16.33 3.48 -4.16
C LYS A 278 -17.61 3.81 -3.43
N MET A 279 -18.72 3.29 -3.95
CA MET A 279 -19.98 3.31 -3.22
C MET A 279 -19.83 2.56 -1.89
N PRO A 280 -20.09 3.19 -0.73
CA PRO A 280 -20.02 2.55 0.57
C PRO A 280 -21.28 1.69 0.81
N LYS A 281 -21.39 0.57 0.07
CA LYS A 281 -22.52 -0.39 0.15
C LYS A 281 -22.95 -0.75 1.59
N PRO A 282 -22.02 -0.93 2.57
CA PRO A 282 -22.42 -1.25 3.94
C PRO A 282 -23.36 -0.21 4.58
N LEU A 283 -23.24 1.08 4.22
CA LEU A 283 -24.12 2.13 4.76
C LEU A 283 -25.57 1.97 4.29
N PHE A 284 -25.78 1.41 3.08
CA PHE A 284 -27.10 1.08 2.57
C PHE A 284 -27.64 -0.24 3.14
N GLN A 285 -26.78 -1.08 3.73
CA GLN A 285 -27.15 -2.44 4.14
C GLN A 285 -27.31 -2.60 5.66
N ALA A 286 -26.73 -1.72 6.48
CA ALA A 286 -26.67 -1.92 7.93
C ALA A 286 -28.03 -1.82 8.65
N SER A 287 -28.89 -0.86 8.29
CA SER A 287 -30.24 -0.74 8.87
C SER A 287 -31.16 0.07 7.95
N ALA A 288 -32.49 -0.04 8.14
CA ALA A 288 -33.46 0.74 7.37
C ALA A 288 -33.32 2.26 7.61
N SER A 289 -33.09 2.67 8.86
CA SER A 289 -32.89 4.09 9.22
C SER A 289 -31.62 4.66 8.56
N LEU A 290 -30.49 3.95 8.69
CA LEU A 290 -29.23 4.38 8.07
C LEU A 290 -29.33 4.39 6.55
N ARG A 291 -30.00 3.41 5.95
CA ARG A 291 -30.26 3.36 4.51
C ARG A 291 -30.99 4.60 4.03
N GLY A 292 -32.08 4.99 4.68
CA GLY A 292 -32.84 6.18 4.28
C GLY A 292 -32.01 7.46 4.34
N LEU A 293 -31.15 7.61 5.34
CA LEU A 293 -30.23 8.76 5.43
C LEU A 293 -29.11 8.69 4.39
N ALA A 294 -28.55 7.51 4.15
CA ALA A 294 -27.51 7.30 3.15
C ALA A 294 -28.03 7.56 1.74
N GLU A 295 -29.25 7.09 1.41
CA GLU A 295 -29.94 7.38 0.15
C GLU A 295 -30.22 8.88 0.01
N TYR A 296 -30.73 9.52 1.06
CA TYR A 296 -30.95 10.97 1.05
C TYR A 296 -29.66 11.72 0.70
N VAL A 297 -28.56 11.46 1.41
CA VAL A 297 -27.27 12.11 1.13
C VAL A 297 -26.77 11.76 -0.28
N PHE A 298 -26.79 10.48 -0.64
CA PHE A 298 -26.28 10.01 -1.92
C PHE A 298 -26.99 10.64 -3.11
N TYR A 299 -28.32 10.66 -3.12
CA TYR A 299 -29.09 11.18 -4.26
C TYR A 299 -29.21 12.71 -4.28
N THR A 300 -29.10 13.39 -3.14
CA THR A 300 -29.19 14.86 -3.10
C THR A 300 -27.84 15.56 -3.27
N ARG A 301 -26.72 14.89 -2.95
CA ARG A 301 -25.37 15.49 -2.98
C ARG A 301 -24.51 15.06 -4.16
N ASN A 302 -24.92 14.05 -4.93
CA ASN A 302 -24.24 13.66 -6.16
C ASN A 302 -25.04 14.08 -7.40
N ALA A 303 -24.35 14.45 -8.48
CA ALA A 303 -24.93 14.51 -9.81
C ALA A 303 -24.77 13.16 -10.52
N PHE A 304 -25.77 12.79 -11.32
CA PHE A 304 -25.82 11.53 -12.05
C PHE A 304 -25.85 11.80 -13.55
N ARG A 305 -25.02 11.06 -14.29
CA ARG A 305 -24.92 11.12 -15.74
C ARG A 305 -25.21 9.74 -16.33
N VAL A 306 -26.17 9.68 -17.23
CA VAL A 306 -26.47 8.48 -18.02
C VAL A 306 -26.08 8.76 -19.47
N ARG A 307 -25.17 7.96 -20.02
CA ARG A 307 -24.87 8.00 -21.46
C ARG A 307 -25.69 6.96 -22.17
N ILE A 308 -26.57 7.43 -23.05
CA ILE A 308 -27.30 6.58 -23.98
C ILE A 308 -26.38 6.35 -25.19
N PRO A 309 -26.02 5.10 -25.53
CA PRO A 309 -25.21 4.83 -26.72
C PRO A 309 -25.93 5.38 -27.95
N ARG A 310 -25.20 6.03 -28.86
CA ARG A 310 -25.78 6.36 -30.17
C ARG A 310 -26.09 5.04 -30.89
N PRO A 311 -27.26 4.89 -31.51
CA PRO A 311 -27.54 3.73 -32.34
C PRO A 311 -26.42 3.60 -33.39
N LEU A 312 -25.84 2.40 -33.52
CA LEU A 312 -24.94 2.08 -34.62
C LEU A 312 -25.76 2.19 -35.90
N ARG A 313 -25.37 3.10 -36.79
CA ARG A 313 -25.99 3.27 -38.11
C ARG A 313 -25.51 2.20 -39.06
#